data_AF-A0A2S2NZH2-F1
#
_entry.id   AF-A0A2S2NZH2-F1
#
_cell.length_a   1.000
_cell.length_b   1.000
_cell.length_c   1.000
_cell.angle_alpha   90.00
_cell.angle_beta   90.00
_cell.angle_gamma   90.00
#
_symmetry.space_group_name_H-M   'P 1'
#
loop_
_entity.id
_entity.type
_entity.pdbx_description
1 polymer ?
#
loop_
_entity_poly.entity_id
_entity_poly.type
_entity_poly.pdbx_seq_one_letter_code
_entity_poly.pdbx_strand_id
1 'polypeptide(L)'
;MRNVKNLKFFRFNASDNDLSWHLTVQTYPSIIIFPAKKKAESYVFPYDTELTSNNLSQFILSNLLLETRLQAMVGLCSVWDSSEDYNKQLHYCLRDVKLDCDANISKSLQSYRRGLVYREKNKNVTLTPIFNRLRYLKAFSLILDVTHKLNAKSMQKFSEIYNF
;
A
#
# COMPACT_ATOMS: atom_id res chain seq x y z
N MET A 1 6.94 7.82 1.23
CA MET A 1 5.56 7.62 0.74
C MET A 1 5.01 8.71 -0.19
N ARG A 2 5.61 9.93 -0.28
CA ARG A 2 5.05 11.02 -1.12
C ARG A 2 4.97 10.72 -2.62
N ASN A 3 5.79 9.80 -3.12
CA ASN A 3 5.89 9.46 -4.54
C ASN A 3 4.99 8.29 -4.96
N VAL A 4 4.03 7.90 -4.12
CA VAL A 4 3.09 6.80 -4.43
C VAL A 4 1.89 7.38 -5.16
N LYS A 5 1.74 7.05 -6.45
CA LYS A 5 0.75 7.64 -7.37
C LYS A 5 -0.68 7.72 -6.80
N ASN A 6 -1.13 6.68 -6.12
CA ASN A 6 -2.50 6.55 -5.60
C ASN A 6 -2.65 6.94 -4.11
N LEU A 7 -1.65 7.59 -3.53
CA LEU A 7 -1.68 8.06 -2.14
C LEU A 7 -1.36 9.55 -2.10
N LYS A 8 -2.32 10.36 -1.65
CA LYS A 8 -2.20 11.82 -1.58
C LYS A 8 -2.33 12.28 -0.13
N PHE A 9 -1.48 13.21 0.26
CA PHE A 9 -1.47 13.80 1.59
C PHE A 9 -1.97 15.24 1.51
N PHE A 10 -2.90 15.58 2.37
CA PHE A 10 -3.43 16.93 2.50
C PHE A 10 -3.38 17.33 3.97
N ARG A 11 -3.12 18.62 4.21
CA ARG A 11 -3.22 19.26 5.51
C ARG A 11 -4.02 20.54 5.32
N PHE A 12 -4.97 20.78 6.20
CA PHE A 12 -5.72 22.03 6.25
C PHE A 12 -5.90 22.44 7.72
N ASN A 13 -6.12 23.73 7.96
CA ASN A 13 -6.42 24.24 9.30
C ASN A 13 -7.93 24.24 9.50
N ALA A 14 -8.43 23.38 10.39
CA ALA A 14 -9.86 23.29 10.65
C ALA A 14 -10.43 24.56 11.31
N SER A 15 -9.62 25.33 12.04
CA SER A 15 -10.08 26.59 12.67
C SER A 15 -10.37 27.70 11.65
N ASP A 16 -9.75 27.63 10.47
CA ASP A 16 -9.90 28.64 9.40
C ASP A 16 -10.90 28.21 8.31
N ASN A 17 -11.59 27.07 8.50
CA ASN A 17 -12.47 26.50 7.48
C ASN A 17 -13.78 26.01 8.10
N ASP A 18 -14.90 26.36 7.49
CA ASP A 18 -16.20 25.78 7.84
C ASP A 18 -16.26 24.33 7.35
N LEU A 19 -16.20 23.38 8.30
CA LEU A 19 -16.28 21.96 8.00
C LEU A 19 -17.71 21.45 8.11
N SER A 20 -18.14 20.67 7.12
CA SER A 20 -19.38 19.89 7.23
C SER A 20 -19.35 19.01 8.48
N TRP A 21 -20.51 18.76 9.09
CA TRP A 21 -20.59 18.06 10.38
C TRP A 21 -19.89 16.68 10.42
N HIS A 22 -19.86 15.96 9.30
CA HIS A 22 -19.18 14.66 9.18
C HIS A 22 -17.63 14.77 9.24
N LEU A 23 -17.08 15.96 9.04
CA LEU A 23 -15.66 16.28 9.10
C LEU A 23 -15.28 17.00 10.39
N THR A 24 -16.24 17.22 11.29
CA THR A 24 -15.99 17.77 12.62
C THR A 24 -15.22 16.73 13.44
N VAL A 25 -14.07 17.14 13.97
CA VAL A 25 -13.18 16.27 14.76
C VAL A 25 -13.18 16.70 16.21
N GLN A 26 -13.03 15.72 17.12
CA GLN A 26 -13.08 15.96 18.57
C GLN A 26 -11.78 16.55 19.13
N THR A 27 -10.64 16.26 18.50
CA THR A 27 -9.31 16.68 18.97
C THR A 27 -8.39 17.05 17.81
N TYR A 28 -7.39 17.89 18.09
CA TYR A 28 -6.36 18.28 17.14
C TYR A 28 -4.97 17.86 17.63
N PRO A 29 -4.06 17.41 16.74
CA PRO A 29 -4.32 17.11 15.32
C PRO A 29 -5.18 15.84 15.15
N SER A 30 -6.01 15.82 14.12
CA SER A 30 -6.74 14.61 13.68
C SER A 30 -6.21 14.15 12.33
N ILE A 31 -6.08 12.83 12.15
CA ILE A 31 -5.61 12.22 10.91
C ILE A 31 -6.70 11.29 10.39
N ILE A 32 -7.14 11.52 9.16
CA ILE A 32 -8.24 10.80 8.53
C ILE A 32 -7.78 10.29 7.17
N ILE A 33 -8.03 9.00 6.89
CA ILE A 33 -7.82 8.38 5.58
C ILE A 33 -9.16 8.26 4.87
N PHE A 34 -9.22 8.79 3.64
CA PHE A 34 -10.37 8.65 2.74
C PHE A 34 -10.07 7.63 1.64
N PRO A 35 -10.69 6.43 1.68
CA PRO A 35 -10.46 5.41 0.65
C PRO A 35 -11.00 5.85 -0.72
N ALA A 36 -10.29 5.47 -1.79
CA ALA A 36 -10.62 5.89 -3.16
C ALA A 36 -12.05 5.51 -3.61
N LYS A 37 -12.54 4.33 -3.21
CA LYS A 37 -13.85 3.81 -3.65
C LYS A 37 -15.00 4.08 -2.66
N LYS A 38 -14.68 4.39 -1.41
CA LYS A 38 -15.66 4.44 -0.32
C LYS A 38 -15.33 5.55 0.67
N LYS A 39 -15.47 6.80 0.23
CA LYS A 39 -15.10 7.97 1.04
C LYS A 39 -15.87 8.08 2.36
N ALA A 40 -17.11 7.55 2.39
CA ALA A 40 -17.93 7.51 3.60
C ALA A 40 -17.40 6.51 4.66
N GLU A 41 -16.60 5.52 4.26
CA GLU A 41 -15.92 4.58 5.16
C GLU A 41 -14.51 5.10 5.49
N SER A 42 -14.43 6.34 5.99
CA SER A 42 -13.16 6.94 6.38
C SER A 42 -12.61 6.32 7.67
N TYR A 43 -11.29 6.22 7.75
CA TYR A 43 -10.59 5.71 8.93
C TYR A 43 -9.95 6.86 9.69
N VAL A 44 -10.21 6.95 10.99
CA VAL A 44 -9.62 7.96 11.88
C VAL A 44 -8.47 7.33 12.65
N PHE A 45 -7.35 8.03 12.75
CA PHE A 45 -6.21 7.58 13.56
C PHE A 45 -6.64 7.48 15.03
N PRO A 46 -6.36 6.37 15.73
CA PRO A 46 -6.84 6.16 17.09
C PRO A 46 -6.34 7.23 18.08
N TYR A 47 -7.23 7.69 18.96
CA TYR A 47 -6.92 8.73 19.95
C TYR A 47 -6.06 8.23 21.12
N ASP A 48 -6.08 6.93 21.38
CA ASP A 48 -5.33 6.24 22.43
C ASP A 48 -3.92 5.83 22.01
N THR A 49 -3.56 6.03 20.73
CA THR A 49 -2.26 5.68 20.17
C THR A 49 -1.39 6.93 20.04
N GLU A 50 -0.16 6.87 20.54
CA GLU A 50 0.79 7.98 20.38
C GLU A 50 1.07 8.27 18.90
N LEU A 51 1.02 9.55 18.52
CA LEU A 51 1.29 9.98 17.15
C LEU A 51 2.81 9.99 16.87
N THR A 52 3.34 8.82 16.52
CA THR A 52 4.73 8.64 16.06
C THR A 52 4.77 8.36 14.55
N SER A 53 5.93 8.60 13.91
CA SER A 53 6.12 8.28 12.48
C SER A 53 5.85 6.80 12.18
N ASN A 54 6.26 5.91 13.09
CA ASN A 54 6.02 4.48 12.96
C ASN A 54 4.52 4.14 13.05
N ASN A 55 3.83 4.61 14.10
CA ASN A 55 2.41 4.32 14.30
C ASN A 55 1.56 4.89 13.15
N LEU A 56 1.87 6.11 12.70
CA LEU A 56 1.22 6.72 11.55
C LEU A 56 1.47 5.92 10.27
N SER A 57 2.70 5.48 10.02
CA SER A 57 3.02 4.67 8.83
C SER A 57 2.27 3.34 8.85
N GLN A 58 2.20 2.66 9.99
CA GLN A 58 1.45 1.41 10.14
C GLN A 58 -0.06 1.61 9.96
N PHE A 59 -0.61 2.69 10.51
CA PHE A 59 -2.01 3.07 10.31
C PHE A 59 -2.32 3.33 8.83
N ILE A 60 -1.44 4.05 8.12
CA ILE A 60 -1.61 4.27 6.68
C ILE A 60 -1.56 2.93 5.95
N LEU A 61 -0.50 2.13 6.14
CA LEU A 61 -0.30 0.88 5.41
C LEU A 61 -1.45 -0.13 5.62
N SER A 62 -1.99 -0.24 6.84
CA SER A 62 -3.08 -1.17 7.16
C SER A 62 -4.40 -0.82 6.49
N ASN A 63 -4.61 0.44 6.13
CA ASN A 63 -5.84 0.94 5.50
C ASN A 63 -5.71 1.13 3.98
N LEU A 64 -4.58 0.72 3.38
CA LEU A 64 -4.38 0.77 1.94
C LEU A 64 -4.78 -0.54 1.23
N LEU A 65 -5.25 -0.40 -0.01
CA LEU A 65 -5.36 -1.53 -0.93
C LEU A 65 -3.97 -2.14 -1.14
N LEU A 66 -3.90 -3.47 -1.31
CA LEU A 66 -2.66 -4.23 -1.42
C LEU A 66 -1.61 -3.56 -2.33
N GLU A 67 -2.03 -3.12 -3.51
CA GLU A 67 -1.16 -2.57 -4.53
C GLU A 67 -0.52 -1.26 -4.08
N THR A 68 -1.34 -0.35 -3.56
CA THR A 68 -0.89 0.93 -3.01
C THR A 68 -0.09 0.72 -1.73
N ARG A 69 -0.44 -0.29 -0.92
CA ARG A 69 0.30 -0.69 0.28
C ARG A 69 1.73 -1.12 -0.06
N LEU A 70 1.90 -2.04 -1.01
CA LEU A 70 3.22 -2.51 -1.45
C LEU A 70 4.06 -1.37 -2.04
N GLN A 71 3.47 -0.52 -2.89
CA GLN A 71 4.15 0.68 -3.40
C GLN A 71 4.54 1.66 -2.28
N ALA A 72 3.68 1.83 -1.27
CA ALA A 72 3.96 2.67 -0.12
C ALA A 72 5.07 2.11 0.77
N MET A 73 5.14 0.79 0.95
CA MET A 73 6.24 0.12 1.63
C MET A 73 7.58 0.38 0.91
N VAL A 74 7.63 0.21 -0.42
CA VAL A 74 8.84 0.59 -1.20
C VAL A 74 9.15 2.09 -1.03
N GLY A 75 8.13 2.94 -1.10
CA GLY A 75 8.29 4.37 -0.88
C GLY A 75 8.64 4.78 0.55
N LEU A 76 8.58 3.88 1.54
CA LEU A 76 9.15 4.08 2.87
C LEU A 76 10.64 3.73 2.89
N CYS A 77 11.03 2.69 2.15
CA CYS A 77 12.43 2.29 2.01
C CYS A 77 13.31 3.41 1.41
N SER A 78 12.73 4.34 0.64
CA SER A 78 13.47 5.45 0.04
C SER A 78 14.12 6.40 1.06
N VAL A 79 13.74 6.32 2.35
CA VAL A 79 14.43 7.07 3.42
C VAL A 79 15.89 6.63 3.57
N TRP A 80 16.19 5.39 3.22
CA TRP A 80 17.54 4.83 3.24
C TRP A 80 18.20 4.81 1.84
N ASP A 81 17.61 5.48 0.86
CA ASP A 81 18.27 5.64 -0.44
C ASP A 81 19.47 6.58 -0.26
N SER A 82 20.69 6.04 -0.39
CA SER A 82 21.93 6.80 -0.33
C SER A 82 22.61 6.82 -1.70
N SER A 83 23.56 7.74 -1.89
CA SER A 83 24.37 7.81 -3.11
C SER A 83 25.29 6.60 -3.31
N GLU A 84 25.50 5.81 -2.25
CA GLU A 84 26.36 4.64 -2.25
C GLU A 84 25.78 3.52 -3.13
N ASP A 85 26.66 2.65 -3.62
CA ASP A 85 26.25 1.52 -4.46
C ASP A 85 25.54 0.41 -3.67
N TYR A 86 25.81 0.31 -2.37
CA TYR A 86 25.16 -0.64 -1.49
C TYR A 86 24.79 0.01 -0.17
N ASN A 87 23.51 -0.04 0.18
CA ASN A 87 22.99 0.40 1.47
C ASN A 87 22.31 -0.78 2.17
N LYS A 88 22.87 -1.20 3.31
CA LYS A 88 22.41 -2.37 4.08
C LYS A 88 20.97 -2.19 4.59
N GLN A 89 20.62 -0.98 5.02
CA GLN A 89 19.29 -0.63 5.54
C GLN A 89 18.25 -0.64 4.42
N LEU A 90 18.57 -0.09 3.25
CA LEU A 90 17.71 -0.18 2.07
C LEU A 90 17.47 -1.64 1.68
N HIS A 91 18.54 -2.45 1.62
CA HIS A 91 18.43 -3.87 1.30
C HIS A 91 17.52 -4.61 2.29
N TYR A 92 17.66 -4.38 3.60
CA TYR A 92 16.77 -4.99 4.59
C TYR A 92 15.32 -4.52 4.44
N CYS A 93 15.09 -3.23 4.20
CA CYS A 93 13.74 -2.75 3.97
C CYS A 93 13.09 -3.40 2.74
N LEU A 94 13.80 -3.47 1.61
CA LEU A 94 13.29 -4.11 0.40
C LEU A 94 13.05 -5.61 0.58
N ARG A 95 13.89 -6.28 1.37
CA ARG A 95 13.66 -7.68 1.78
C ARG A 95 12.36 -7.83 2.57
N ASP A 96 12.05 -6.92 3.49
CA ASP A 96 10.80 -6.97 4.25
C ASP A 96 9.58 -6.75 3.33
N VAL A 97 9.68 -5.85 2.35
CA VAL A 97 8.64 -5.69 1.31
C VAL A 97 8.48 -6.97 0.50
N LYS A 98 9.58 -7.64 0.15
CA LYS A 98 9.58 -8.91 -0.56
C LYS A 98 8.87 -10.01 0.24
N LEU A 99 9.15 -10.11 1.54
CA LEU A 99 8.47 -11.08 2.42
C LEU A 99 6.96 -10.84 2.48
N ASP A 100 6.50 -9.60 2.59
CA ASP A 100 5.06 -9.28 2.55
C ASP A 100 4.43 -9.58 1.17
N CYS A 101 5.15 -9.30 0.08
CA CYS A 101 4.73 -9.64 -1.28
C CYS A 101 4.58 -11.16 -1.46
N ASP A 102 5.55 -11.96 -1.02
CA ASP A 102 5.55 -13.42 -1.13
C ASP A 102 4.45 -14.05 -0.27
N ALA A 103 4.21 -13.51 0.93
CA ALA A 103 3.07 -13.90 1.76
C ALA A 103 1.73 -13.64 1.03
N ASN A 104 1.61 -12.50 0.34
CA ASN A 104 0.43 -12.18 -0.47
C ASN A 104 0.28 -13.07 -1.71
N ILE A 105 1.38 -13.44 -2.36
CA ILE A 105 1.38 -14.42 -3.46
C ILE A 105 0.85 -15.74 -2.94
N SER A 106 1.41 -16.24 -1.83
CA SER A 106 1.01 -17.52 -1.22
C SER A 106 -0.47 -17.55 -0.86
N LYS A 107 -0.96 -16.50 -0.20
CA LYS A 107 -2.39 -16.35 0.15
C LYS A 107 -3.30 -16.28 -1.09
N SER A 108 -2.88 -15.55 -2.12
CA SER A 108 -3.64 -15.40 -3.37
C SER A 108 -3.67 -16.72 -4.17
N LEU A 109 -2.57 -17.47 -4.20
CA LEU A 109 -2.50 -18.80 -4.81
C LEU A 109 -3.39 -19.80 -4.08
N GLN A 110 -3.38 -19.80 -2.74
CA GLN A 110 -4.27 -20.64 -1.94
C GLN A 110 -5.74 -20.33 -2.24
N SER A 111 -6.09 -19.05 -2.31
CA SER A 111 -7.44 -18.60 -2.63
C SER A 111 -7.84 -19.00 -4.06
N TYR A 112 -6.92 -18.89 -5.02
CA TYR A 112 -7.14 -19.32 -6.40
C TYR A 112 -7.41 -20.83 -6.48
N ARG A 113 -6.58 -21.65 -5.82
CA ARG A 113 -6.74 -23.12 -5.77
C ARG A 113 -8.08 -23.53 -5.18
N ARG A 114 -8.48 -22.91 -4.06
CA ARG A 114 -9.81 -23.13 -3.46
C ARG A 114 -10.93 -22.72 -4.41
N GLY A 115 -10.76 -21.59 -5.10
CA GLY A 115 -11.70 -21.10 -6.11
C GLY A 115 -11.86 -22.06 -7.30
N LEU A 116 -10.79 -22.74 -7.73
CA LEU A 116 -10.87 -23.75 -8.79
C LEU A 116 -11.78 -24.92 -8.39
N VAL A 117 -11.58 -25.48 -7.19
CA VAL A 117 -12.43 -26.57 -6.66
C VAL A 117 -13.89 -26.12 -6.54
N TYR A 118 -14.14 -24.88 -6.11
CA TYR A 118 -15.49 -24.36 -6.02
C TYR A 118 -16.13 -24.13 -7.41
N ARG A 119 -15.35 -23.68 -8.40
CA ARG A 119 -15.80 -23.47 -9.78
C ARG A 119 -16.21 -24.76 -10.49
N GLU A 120 -15.56 -25.87 -10.17
CA GLU A 120 -15.98 -27.20 -10.66
C GLU A 120 -17.43 -27.52 -10.28
N LYS A 121 -17.85 -27.08 -9.08
CA LYS A 121 -19.23 -27.23 -8.59
C LYS A 121 -20.16 -26.12 -9.05
N ASN A 122 -19.63 -24.92 -9.30
CA ASN A 122 -20.41 -23.75 -9.70
C ASN A 122 -19.71 -22.97 -10.83
N LYS A 123 -20.12 -23.25 -12.08
CA LYS A 123 -19.47 -22.70 -13.28
C LYS A 123 -19.55 -21.17 -13.42
N ASN A 124 -20.44 -20.51 -12.68
CA ASN A 124 -20.65 -19.05 -12.74
C ASN A 124 -19.61 -18.25 -11.94
N VAL A 125 -18.74 -18.92 -11.19
CA VAL A 125 -17.73 -18.28 -10.35
C VAL A 125 -16.57 -17.78 -11.20
N THR A 126 -16.27 -16.49 -11.11
CA THR A 126 -15.13 -15.87 -11.81
C THR A 126 -13.91 -15.83 -10.91
N LEU A 127 -12.77 -16.29 -11.43
CA LEU A 127 -11.47 -16.24 -10.73
C LEU A 127 -10.58 -15.08 -11.23
N THR A 128 -11.06 -14.31 -12.20
CA THR A 128 -10.36 -13.19 -12.81
C THR A 128 -9.79 -12.19 -11.80
N PRO A 129 -10.50 -11.78 -10.74
CA PRO A 129 -9.95 -10.85 -9.76
C PRO A 129 -8.71 -11.41 -9.04
N ILE A 130 -8.75 -12.69 -8.66
CA ILE A 130 -7.63 -13.36 -7.99
C ILE A 130 -6.45 -13.52 -8.96
N PHE A 131 -6.74 -13.89 -10.21
CA PHE A 131 -5.73 -14.03 -11.25
C PHE A 131 -5.02 -12.70 -11.57
N ASN A 132 -5.78 -11.60 -11.68
CA ASN A 132 -5.22 -10.26 -11.88
C ASN A 132 -4.33 -9.84 -10.69
N ARG A 133 -4.78 -10.12 -9.45
CA ARG A 133 -3.96 -9.89 -8.24
C ARG A 133 -2.65 -10.68 -8.26
N LEU A 134 -2.69 -11.95 -8.68
CA LEU A 134 -1.49 -12.79 -8.81
C LEU A 134 -0.54 -12.26 -9.89
N ARG A 135 -1.07 -11.79 -11.03
CA ARG A 135 -0.27 -11.19 -12.11
C ARG A 135 0.46 -9.95 -11.61
N TYR A 136 -0.25 -9.06 -10.91
CA TYR A 136 0.35 -7.88 -10.29
C TYR A 136 1.45 -8.25 -9.30
N LEU A 137 1.16 -9.16 -8.36
CA LEU A 137 2.13 -9.56 -7.33
C LEU A 137 3.39 -10.20 -7.93
N LYS A 138 3.24 -11.03 -8.97
CA LYS A 138 4.38 -11.61 -9.69
C LYS A 138 5.25 -10.54 -10.34
N ALA A 139 4.63 -9.58 -11.03
CA ALA A 139 5.36 -8.48 -11.65
C ALA A 139 6.04 -7.59 -10.61
N PHE A 140 5.36 -7.28 -9.50
CA PHE A 140 5.90 -6.51 -8.39
C PHE A 140 7.12 -7.19 -7.77
N SER A 141 7.01 -8.50 -7.50
CA SER A 141 8.09 -9.34 -7.01
C SER A 141 9.32 -9.31 -7.92
N LEU A 142 9.12 -9.45 -9.24
CA LEU A 142 10.23 -9.43 -10.20
C LEU A 142 10.95 -8.08 -10.23
N ILE A 143 10.19 -6.97 -10.13
CA ILE A 143 10.78 -5.63 -10.07
C ILE A 143 11.57 -5.46 -8.76
N LEU A 144 11.06 -5.96 -7.62
CA LEU A 144 11.79 -5.95 -6.35
C LEU A 144 13.14 -6.68 -6.46
N ASP A 145 13.16 -7.87 -7.07
CA ASP A 145 14.35 -8.73 -7.14
C ASP A 145 15.52 -8.07 -7.88
N VAL A 146 15.24 -7.14 -8.80
CA VAL A 146 16.25 -6.42 -9.59
C VAL A 146 16.46 -4.97 -9.11
N THR A 147 15.80 -4.56 -8.04
CA THR A 147 15.89 -3.18 -7.52
C THR A 147 16.89 -3.11 -6.37
N HIS A 148 18.00 -2.41 -6.61
CA HIS A 148 19.03 -2.17 -5.59
C HIS A 148 19.16 -0.68 -5.19
N LYS A 149 18.49 0.23 -5.92
CA LYS A 149 18.43 1.68 -5.65
C LYS A 149 17.02 2.23 -5.92
N LEU A 150 16.57 3.21 -5.13
CA LEU A 150 15.21 3.77 -5.20
C LEU A 150 15.17 5.18 -5.77
N ASN A 151 15.61 5.32 -7.02
CA ASN A 151 15.47 6.57 -7.77
C ASN A 151 14.07 6.73 -8.39
N ALA A 152 13.80 7.90 -8.98
CA ALA A 152 12.52 8.19 -9.64
C ALA A 152 12.13 7.15 -10.70
N LYS A 153 13.11 6.61 -11.44
CA LYS A 153 12.88 5.62 -12.49
C LYS A 153 12.47 4.25 -11.92
N SER A 154 13.12 3.77 -10.86
CA SER A 154 12.71 2.50 -10.22
C SER A 154 11.35 2.65 -9.53
N MET A 155 11.08 3.79 -8.88
CA MET A 155 9.76 4.09 -8.31
C MET A 155 8.66 4.12 -9.39
N GLN A 156 8.96 4.66 -10.57
CA GLN A 156 8.03 4.67 -11.70
C GLN A 156 7.67 3.24 -12.16
N LYS A 157 8.64 2.32 -12.24
CA LYS A 157 8.38 0.91 -12.61
C LYS A 157 7.32 0.26 -11.72
N PHE A 158 7.34 0.50 -10.41
CA PHE A 158 6.34 -0.05 -9.49
C PHE A 158 4.94 0.54 -9.73
N SER A 159 4.86 1.81 -10.16
CA SER A 159 3.59 2.48 -10.44
C SER A 159 2.93 2.05 -11.75
N GLU A 160 3.72 1.54 -12.70
CA GLU A 160 3.29 1.21 -14.06
C GLU A 160 2.84 -0.25 -14.24
N ILE A 161 2.94 -1.09 -13.21
CA ILE A 161 2.57 -2.52 -13.29
C ILE A 161 1.11 -2.72 -13.75
N TYR A 162 0.22 -1.75 -13.49
CA TYR A 162 -1.18 -1.78 -13.92
C TYR A 162 -1.49 -1.18 -15.29
N ASN A 163 -0.48 -0.63 -15.99
CA ASN A 163 -0.69 -0.05 -17.31
C ASN A 163 -0.63 -1.10 -18.45
N PHE A 164 -0.72 -2.39 -18.13
CA PHE A 164 -0.69 -3.52 -19.09
C PHE A 164 -1.89 -4.45 -18.93
#